data_AF-A0A497BHT0-F1
#
_entry.id   AF-A0A497BHT0-F1
#
_cell.length_a   1.000
_cell.length_b   1.000
_cell.length_c   1.000
_cell.angle_alpha   90.00
_cell.angle_beta   90.00
_cell.angle_gamma   90.00
#
_symmetry.space_group_name_H-M   'P 1'
#
loop_
_entity.id
_entity.type
_entity.pdbx_description
1 polymer ?
#
loop_
_entity_poly.entity_id
_entity_poly.type
_entity_poly.pdbx_seq_one_letter_code
_entity_poly.pdbx_strand_id
1 'polypeptide(L)' 'MTEYLVVWKIELTADSPQEAAAEALKIHRDAESYATVFDVVDMDTGKEVRVDTCPRHTIVGVQPMKAPVAGEESQ' A
#
# COMPACT_ATOMS: atom_id res chain seq x y z
N MET A 1 -0.85 3.17 23.63
CA MET A 1 -0.10 2.75 22.43
C MET A 1 -1.17 2.49 21.39
N THR A 2 -1.10 3.11 20.22
CA THR A 2 -2.16 2.99 19.20
C THR A 2 -1.88 1.77 18.33
N GLU A 3 -2.93 1.02 18.02
CA GLU A 3 -2.85 -0.14 17.14
C GLU A 3 -2.96 0.30 15.68
N TYR A 4 -2.12 -0.27 14.82
CA TYR A 4 -2.11 0.03 13.39
C TYR A 4 -2.18 -1.25 12.57
N LEU A 5 -3.08 -1.28 11.60
CA LEU A 5 -3.05 -2.27 10.53
C LEU A 5 -2.20 -1.72 9.39
N VAL A 6 -1.11 -2.40 9.07
CA VAL A 6 -0.21 -2.01 7.97
C VAL A 6 -0.36 -3.01 6.84
N VAL A 7 -0.74 -2.51 5.66
CA VAL A 7 -0.94 -3.33 4.47
C VAL A 7 0.00 -2.86 3.37
N TRP A 8 0.73 -3.80 2.78
CA TRP A 8 1.53 -3.60 1.58
C TRP A 8 0.95 -4.44 0.45
N LYS A 9 0.70 -3.83 -0.71
CA LYS A 9 0.08 -4.47 -1.87
C LYS A 9 0.94 -4.25 -3.10
N ILE A 10 1.12 -5.32 -3.86
CA ILE A 10 1.77 -5.29 -5.16
C ILE A 10 1.02 -6.24 -6.10
N GLU A 11 0.86 -5.82 -7.36
CA GLU A 11 0.33 -6.66 -8.42
C GLU A 11 1.50 -7.20 -9.24
N LEU A 12 1.58 -8.52 -9.38
CA LEU A 12 2.60 -9.18 -10.16
C LEU A 12 2.09 -10.51 -10.74
N THR A 13 2.73 -10.95 -11.82
CA THR A 13 2.44 -12.21 -12.49
C THR A 13 3.48 -13.25 -12.10
N ALA A 14 3.03 -14.45 -11.73
CA ALA A 14 3.90 -15.59 -11.41
C ALA A 14 3.17 -16.90 -11.74
N ASP A 15 3.92 -18.00 -11.88
CA ASP A 15 3.36 -19.29 -12.27
C ASP A 15 2.73 -20.04 -11.06
N SER A 16 3.00 -19.57 -9.83
CA SER A 16 2.39 -20.12 -8.61
C SER A 16 2.27 -19.07 -7.48
N PRO A 17 1.36 -19.28 -6.49
CA PRO A 17 1.26 -18.40 -5.34
C PRO A 17 2.55 -18.27 -4.51
N GLN A 18 3.32 -19.37 -4.40
CA GLN A 18 4.58 -19.40 -3.67
C GLN A 18 5.66 -18.56 -4.36
N GLU A 19 5.71 -18.65 -5.69
CA GLU A 19 6.58 -17.81 -6.50
C GLU A 19 6.16 -16.34 -6.41
N ALA A 20 4.87 -16.04 -6.50
CA ALA A 20 4.36 -14.68 -6.35
C ALA A 20 4.79 -14.06 -5.02
N ALA A 21 4.67 -14.81 -3.92
CA ALA A 21 5.11 -14.38 -2.60
C ALA A 21 6.63 -14.21 -2.50
N ALA A 22 7.41 -15.08 -3.16
CA ALA A 22 8.86 -14.99 -3.20
C ALA A 22 9.33 -13.75 -3.98
N GLU A 23 8.74 -13.46 -5.13
CA GLU A 23 9.03 -12.26 -5.93
C GLU A 23 8.60 -10.99 -5.19
N ALA A 24 7.41 -10.99 -4.58
CA ALA A 24 6.94 -9.90 -3.74
C ALA A 24 7.94 -9.58 -2.61
N LEU A 25 8.45 -10.61 -1.93
CA LEU A 25 9.43 -10.46 -0.85
C LEU A 25 10.78 -9.91 -1.34
N LYS A 26 11.24 -10.34 -2.52
CA LYS A 26 12.47 -9.81 -3.13
C LYS A 26 12.34 -8.32 -3.40
N ILE A 27 11.24 -7.91 -4.03
CA ILE A 27 10.95 -6.49 -4.33
C ILE A 27 10.86 -5.67 -3.05
N HIS A 28 10.25 -6.21 -1.99
CA HIS A 28 10.10 -5.52 -0.72
C HIS A 28 11.43 -5.35 0.05
N ARG A 29 12.37 -6.29 -0.12
CA ARG A 29 13.68 -6.27 0.55
C ARG A 29 14.77 -5.57 -0.24
N ASP A 30 14.53 -5.30 -1.51
CA ASP A 30 15.47 -4.58 -2.35
C ASP A 30 15.56 -3.12 -1.87
N ALA A 31 16.72 -2.73 -1.35
CA ALA A 31 16.97 -1.39 -0.82
C ALA A 31 16.93 -0.30 -1.90
N GLU A 32 17.03 -0.68 -3.18
CA GLU A 32 16.91 0.23 -4.32
C GLU A 32 15.50 0.25 -4.91
N SER A 33 14.58 -0.56 -4.38
CA SER A 33 13.18 -0.62 -4.82
C SER A 33 12.37 0.56 -4.29
N TYR A 34 11.55 1.13 -5.16
CA TYR A 34 10.58 2.18 -4.84
C TYR A 34 9.26 1.62 -4.30
N ALA A 35 9.13 0.30 -4.15
CA ALA A 35 7.91 -0.36 -3.68
C ALA A 35 7.78 -0.30 -2.15
N THR A 36 8.01 0.85 -1.55
CA THR A 36 7.98 1.09 -0.10
C THR A 36 6.77 1.89 0.35
N VAL A 37 5.67 1.77 -0.41
CA VAL A 37 4.40 2.46 -0.15
C VAL A 37 3.48 1.53 0.62
N PHE A 38 2.97 2.01 1.76
CA PHE A 38 2.12 1.28 2.68
C PHE A 38 0.80 2.00 2.87
N ASP A 39 -0.28 1.24 2.98
CA ASP A 39 -1.56 1.73 3.48
C ASP A 39 -1.60 1.41 4.97
N VAL A 40 -1.69 2.45 5.82
CA VAL A 40 -1.65 2.35 7.28
C VAL A 40 -2.97 2.83 7.84
N VAL A 41 -3.68 1.95 8.56
CA VAL A 41 -4.94 2.27 9.22
C VAL A 41 -4.71 2.36 10.71
N ASP A 42 -5.00 3.54 11.27
CA ASP A 42 -5.09 3.77 12.72
C ASP A 42 -6.37 3.10 13.23
N MET A 43 -6.24 2.08 14.07
CA MET A 43 -7.38 1.27 14.51
C MET A 43 -8.26 1.98 15.55
N ASP A 44 -7.72 2.99 16.24
CA ASP A 44 -8.45 3.76 17.24
C ASP A 44 -9.38 4.79 16.58
N THR A 45 -8.91 5.41 15.49
CA THR A 45 -9.62 6.48 14.78
C THR A 45 -10.26 6.02 13.47
N GLY A 46 -9.89 4.85 12.97
CA GLY A 46 -10.25 4.35 11.64
C GLY A 46 -9.60 5.13 10.50
N LYS A 47 -8.64 6.01 10.78
CA LYS A 47 -8.01 6.87 9.77
C LYS A 47 -7.00 6.06 8.96
N GLU A 48 -7.18 6.03 7.65
CA GLU A 48 -6.21 5.47 6.71
C GLU A 48 -5.28 6.55 6.16
N VAL A 49 -3.98 6.25 6.11
CA VAL A 49 -2.96 7.09 5.51
C VAL A 49 -2.02 6.25 4.66
N ARG A 50 -1.72 6.74 3.46
CA ARG A 50 -0.69 6.16 2.61
C ARG A 50 0.67 6.75 2.97
N VAL A 51 1.62 5.90 3.33
CA VAL A 51 2.96 6.27 3.78
C VAL A 51 3.97 5.66 2.80
N ASP A 52 4.81 6.49 2.20
CA ASP A 52 6.00 6.01 1.49
C ASP A 52 7.23 6.22 2.37
N THR A 53 7.99 5.15 2.59
CA THR A 53 9.20 5.18 3.42
C THR A 53 10.48 5.35 2.60
N CYS A 54 10.41 5.48 1.27
CA CYS A 54 11.60 5.69 0.43
C CYS A 54 12.20 7.08 0.69
N PRO A 55 13.43 7.19 1.21
CA PRO A 55 14.05 8.50 1.46
C PRO A 55 14.45 9.23 0.17
N ARG A 56 14.48 8.53 -0.98
CA ARG A 56 14.77 9.11 -2.30
C ARG A 56 13.52 9.63 -3.01
N HIS A 57 12.33 9.31 -2.52
CA HIS A 57 11.09 9.80 -3.08
C HIS A 57 10.67 11.06 -2.32
N THR A 58 10.91 12.23 -2.93
CA THR A 58 10.40 13.51 -2.40
C THR A 58 8.89 13.55 -2.59
N ILE A 59 8.12 12.90 -1.71
CA ILE A 59 6.67 12.87 -1.83
C ILE A 59 6.10 14.26 -1.51
N VAL A 60 5.74 15.00 -2.55
CA VAL A 60 4.81 16.14 -2.49
C VAL A 60 3.40 15.55 -2.50
N GLY A 61 2.72 15.58 -1.35
CA GLY A 61 1.27 15.46 -1.27
C GLY A 61 0.75 14.12 -0.74
N VAL A 62 0.27 14.16 0.50
CA VAL A 62 -0.70 13.18 1.03
C VAL A 62 -1.98 13.31 0.19
N GLN A 63 -2.23 12.35 -0.69
CA GLN A 63 -3.52 12.21 -1.36
C GLN A 63 -4.41 11.36 -0.45
N PRO A 64 -5.51 11.90 0.11
CA PRO A 64 -6.51 11.04 0.73
C PRO A 64 -7.11 10.15 -0.36
N MET A 65 -7.12 8.84 -0.15
CA MET A 65 -7.91 7.94 -0.99
C MET A 65 -9.37 8.40 -0.92
N LYS A 66 -9.93 8.80 -2.06
CA LYS A 66 -11.37 9.04 -2.16
C LYS A 66 -12.08 7.73 -1.80
N ALA A 67 -13.04 7.81 -0.88
CA ALA A 67 -13.98 6.74 -0.60
C ALA A 67 -14.55 6.16 -1.91
N PRO A 68 -14.84 4.84 -1.97
CA PRO A 68 -15.45 4.25 -3.16
C PRO A 68 -16.72 5.04 -3.48
N VAL A 69 -16.79 5.56 -4.70
CA VAL A 69 -18.00 6.18 -5.24
C VAL A 69 -19.09 5.10 -5.19
N ALA A 70 -20.05 5.27 -4.27
CA ALA A 70 -21.25 4.45 -4.24
C ALA A 70 -21.95 4.63 -5.59
N GLY A 71 -22.37 3.50 -6.17
CA GLY A 71 -22.76 3.35 -7.57
C GLY A 71 -23.62 4.48 -8.11
N GLU A 72 -23.12 5.08 -9.18
CA GLU A 72 -23.92 5.82 -10.14
C GLU A 72 -24.50 4.78 -11.11
N GLU A 73 -25.55 4.08 -10.69
CA GLU A 73 -26.40 3.32 -11.61
C GLU A 73 -27.47 4.28 -12.17
N SER A 74 -27.35 4.55 -13.47
CA SER A 74 -28.31 5.31 -14.28
C SER A 74 -29.63 4.55 -14.41
N GLN A 75 -30.77 5.22 -14.18
CA GLN A 75 -31.78 5.54 -15.20
C GLN A 75 -32.93 6.37 -14.61
#